data_AF-A0A397A6V2-F1
#
_entry.id   AF-A0A397A6V2-F1
#
_cell.length_a   1.000
_cell.length_b   1.000
_cell.length_c   1.000
_cell.angle_alpha   90.00
_cell.angle_beta   90.00
_cell.angle_gamma   90.00
#
_symmetry.space_group_name_H-M   'P 1'
#
loop_
_entity.id
_entity.type
_entity.pdbx_description
1 polymer ?
#
loop_
_entity_poly.entity_id
_entity_poly.type
_entity_poly.pdbx_seq_one_letter_code
_entity_poly.pdbx_strand_id
1 'polypeptide(L)'
;SFRFNNPFPDHVVDAGDPVTPPLATSDEATPLLRPSADVLLPLANLLPDLSSPKVLRRSAFVTFSTLQATNTVQQVVQTATPHEMQIQEAPPAQDIVWANVGTYTYEQRDVFALVAIAATAALILFWTSLLQQLSPLGLVVMNSLAPLLLRVVACTEGHASHNAIEASVFSKVVAFQLVQTFFVASVAGSLSAIADKIQLIVQEPLQVIPMLGRSIPGQSTLFVSFILVQTGLGLVLQLLRVVPIVSGGVYWLFSPNLTRREQSAPWWGLTPATVSTRFDFTTTLAQLFLVFVLVLTFAPLAPVVSVAGGIFFVVADTVYRRQLLCVYVPTTHSTGMIGLSVVGSGGFGYT
;
A
#
# COMPACT_ATOMS: atom_id res chain seq x y z
N SER A 1 -25.97 -22.94 -20.76
CA SER A 1 -26.75 -22.95 -19.52
C SER A 1 -25.85 -22.45 -18.39
N PHE A 2 -25.96 -21.17 -18.02
CA PHE A 2 -25.14 -20.59 -16.96
C PHE A 2 -25.63 -21.07 -15.60
N ARG A 3 -24.80 -21.80 -14.87
CA ARG A 3 -25.10 -22.32 -13.53
C ARG A 3 -24.44 -21.39 -12.52
N PHE A 4 -25.23 -20.57 -11.84
CA PHE A 4 -24.76 -19.78 -10.70
C PHE A 4 -24.49 -20.73 -9.55
N ASN A 5 -23.21 -20.98 -9.24
CA ASN A 5 -22.83 -21.80 -8.10
C ASN A 5 -22.57 -20.88 -6.91
N ASN A 6 -23.40 -21.00 -5.88
CA ASN A 6 -23.23 -20.32 -4.61
C ASN A 6 -22.00 -20.93 -3.91
N PRO A 7 -21.02 -20.14 -3.41
CA PRO A 7 -19.77 -20.69 -2.87
C PRO A 7 -19.88 -21.19 -1.42
N PHE A 8 -21.10 -21.30 -0.87
CA PHE A 8 -21.31 -21.92 0.43
C PHE A 8 -21.80 -23.36 0.24
N PRO A 9 -21.10 -24.37 0.80
CA PRO A 9 -21.64 -25.72 0.83
C PRO A 9 -22.86 -25.73 1.75
N ASP A 10 -24.01 -26.14 1.20
CA ASP A 10 -25.18 -26.53 1.98
C ASP A 10 -24.77 -27.71 2.86
N HIS A 11 -24.44 -27.46 4.12
CA HIS A 11 -24.37 -28.51 5.12
C HIS A 11 -25.80 -28.99 5.39
N VAL A 12 -26.25 -29.93 4.56
CA VAL A 12 -27.35 -30.83 4.88
C VAL A 12 -26.86 -31.70 6.02
N VAL A 13 -27.23 -31.36 7.25
CA VAL A 13 -27.15 -32.28 8.38
C VAL A 13 -28.33 -33.22 8.25
N ASP A 14 -28.03 -34.47 7.88
CA ASP A 14 -28.98 -35.58 7.91
C ASP A 14 -29.65 -35.65 9.29
N ALA A 15 -30.98 -35.55 9.30
CA ALA A 15 -31.78 -35.81 10.47
C ALA A 15 -31.77 -37.32 10.75
N GLY A 16 -30.83 -37.76 11.59
CA GLY A 16 -30.90 -39.07 12.23
C GLY A 16 -32.08 -39.15 13.21
N ASP A 17 -32.65 -40.35 13.32
CA ASP A 17 -33.85 -40.67 14.10
C ASP A 17 -33.87 -40.08 15.53
N PRO A 18 -35.05 -39.70 16.05
CA PRO A 18 -35.15 -39.10 17.37
C PRO A 18 -34.90 -40.16 18.46
N VAL A 19 -33.68 -40.17 19.01
CA VAL A 19 -33.41 -40.83 20.29
C VAL A 19 -34.12 -40.03 21.38
N THR A 20 -35.17 -40.61 21.95
CA THR A 20 -35.87 -40.08 23.11
C THR A 20 -34.95 -40.14 24.34
N PRO A 21 -34.65 -39.00 25.01
CA PRO A 21 -33.96 -39.05 26.30
C PRO A 21 -34.94 -39.51 27.39
N PRO A 22 -34.46 -40.19 28.45
CA PRO A 22 -35.32 -40.69 29.51
C PRO A 22 -35.96 -39.52 30.26
N LEU A 23 -37.24 -39.68 30.60
CA LEU A 23 -38.01 -38.78 31.45
C LEU A 23 -37.26 -38.54 32.77
N ALA A 24 -36.59 -37.38 32.88
CA ALA A 24 -36.14 -36.85 34.14
C ALA A 24 -37.36 -36.33 34.90
N THR A 25 -37.60 -36.94 36.05
CA THR A 25 -38.62 -36.59 37.03
C THR A 25 -38.55 -35.11 37.39
N SER A 26 -39.73 -34.49 37.42
CA SER A 26 -40.01 -33.18 38.00
C SER A 26 -39.44 -33.08 39.42
N ASP A 27 -38.40 -32.27 39.60
CA ASP A 27 -38.14 -31.43 40.79
C ASP A 27 -36.66 -31.01 40.86
N GLU A 28 -36.26 -30.01 40.06
CA GLU A 28 -35.26 -29.00 40.45
C GLU A 28 -35.13 -27.95 39.34
N ALA A 29 -35.94 -26.90 39.42
CA ALA A 29 -35.83 -25.75 38.55
C ALA A 29 -34.73 -24.80 39.06
N THR A 30 -33.47 -25.02 38.66
CA THR A 30 -32.51 -23.91 38.59
C THR A 30 -33.01 -22.94 37.52
N PRO A 31 -33.28 -21.66 37.84
CA PRO A 31 -33.79 -20.74 36.84
C PRO A 31 -32.65 -20.45 35.87
N LEU A 32 -32.75 -20.97 34.64
CA LEU A 32 -32.00 -20.40 33.54
C LEU A 32 -32.44 -18.94 33.43
N LEU A 33 -31.57 -18.02 33.86
CA LEU A 33 -31.72 -16.58 33.66
C LEU A 33 -31.98 -16.34 32.17
N ARG A 34 -33.26 -16.21 31.79
CA ARG A 34 -33.61 -15.63 30.50
C ARG A 34 -33.02 -14.22 30.51
N PRO A 35 -32.11 -13.86 29.59
CA PRO A 35 -31.62 -12.50 29.54
C PRO A 35 -32.84 -11.58 29.40
N SER A 36 -32.92 -10.55 30.25
CA SER A 36 -34.01 -9.58 30.23
C SER A 36 -34.13 -8.98 28.83
N ALA A 37 -35.36 -8.65 28.41
CA ALA A 37 -35.62 -8.03 27.11
C ALA A 37 -34.75 -6.77 26.88
N ASP A 38 -34.36 -6.10 27.97
CA ASP A 38 -33.48 -4.94 28.02
C ASP A 38 -32.05 -5.21 27.49
N VAL A 39 -31.58 -6.47 27.51
CA VAL A 39 -30.28 -6.89 26.96
C VAL A 39 -30.42 -7.33 25.49
N LEU A 40 -31.57 -7.87 25.10
CA LEU A 40 -31.82 -8.36 23.74
C LEU A 40 -32.09 -7.23 22.74
N LEU A 41 -32.74 -6.14 23.16
CA LEU A 41 -33.00 -4.97 22.31
C LEU A 41 -31.72 -4.29 21.78
N PRO A 42 -30.70 -3.99 22.60
CA PRO A 42 -29.44 -3.44 22.09
C PRO A 42 -28.67 -4.47 21.24
N LEU A 43 -28.80 -5.77 21.51
CA LEU A 43 -28.19 -6.84 20.71
C LEU A 43 -28.85 -6.98 19.33
N ALA A 44 -30.17 -6.81 19.25
CA ALA A 44 -30.91 -6.79 18.00
C ALA A 44 -30.53 -5.58 17.14
N ASN A 45 -30.26 -4.42 17.76
CA ASN A 45 -29.75 -3.23 17.07
C ASN A 45 -28.30 -3.36 16.58
N LEU A 46 -27.54 -4.36 17.07
CA LEU A 46 -26.19 -4.69 16.60
C LEU A 46 -26.21 -5.73 15.46
N LEU A 47 -27.34 -6.38 15.21
CA LEU A 47 -27.47 -7.30 14.09
C LEU A 47 -27.70 -6.50 12.80
N PRO A 48 -26.93 -6.76 11.72
CA PRO A 48 -27.13 -6.08 10.46
C PRO A 48 -28.52 -6.38 9.92
N ASP A 49 -29.22 -5.35 9.48
CA ASP A 49 -30.57 -5.48 8.92
C ASP A 49 -30.53 -6.28 7.60
N LEU A 50 -30.87 -7.55 7.69
CA LEU A 50 -30.88 -8.50 6.57
C LEU A 50 -32.03 -8.24 5.59
N SER A 51 -32.92 -7.28 5.89
CA SER A 51 -34.08 -6.94 5.04
C SER A 51 -33.78 -5.94 3.92
N SER A 52 -32.55 -5.41 3.86
CA SER A 52 -32.16 -4.46 2.83
C SER A 52 -32.30 -5.04 1.41
N PRO A 53 -32.81 -4.26 0.43
CA PRO A 53 -32.98 -4.74 -0.94
C PRO A 53 -31.62 -5.13 -1.52
N LYS A 54 -31.52 -6.36 -2.06
CA LYS A 54 -30.31 -6.87 -2.70
C LYS A 54 -29.99 -6.04 -3.94
N VAL A 55 -29.06 -5.10 -3.81
CA VAL A 55 -28.56 -4.29 -4.93
C VAL A 55 -27.73 -5.18 -5.85
N LEU A 56 -28.24 -5.47 -7.05
CA LEU A 56 -27.49 -6.15 -8.10
C LEU A 56 -26.47 -5.19 -8.70
N ARG A 57 -25.19 -5.58 -8.68
CA ARG A 57 -24.08 -4.80 -9.25
C ARG A 57 -23.75 -5.26 -10.66
N ARG A 58 -23.13 -4.39 -11.47
CA ARG A 58 -22.77 -4.65 -12.88
C ARG A 58 -21.48 -5.46 -13.05
N SER A 59 -21.21 -6.37 -12.14
CA SER A 59 -19.99 -7.19 -12.11
C SER A 59 -20.33 -8.59 -11.61
N ALA A 60 -19.72 -9.62 -12.18
CA ALA A 60 -19.93 -11.00 -11.76
C ALA A 60 -18.61 -11.78 -11.79
N PHE A 61 -18.47 -12.76 -10.90
CA PHE A 61 -17.40 -13.74 -10.95
C PHE A 61 -17.84 -14.91 -11.80
N VAL A 62 -17.04 -15.25 -12.81
CA VAL A 62 -17.27 -16.39 -13.69
C VAL A 62 -16.19 -17.43 -13.43
N THR A 63 -16.60 -18.67 -13.20
CA THR A 63 -15.68 -19.80 -13.02
C THR A 63 -15.76 -20.71 -14.24
N PHE A 64 -14.60 -21.24 -14.64
CA PHE A 64 -14.47 -22.18 -15.75
C PHE A 64 -14.01 -23.53 -15.22
N SER A 65 -14.31 -24.59 -15.96
CA SER A 65 -13.84 -25.94 -15.63
C SER A 65 -12.34 -26.14 -15.90
N THR A 66 -11.75 -25.34 -16.79
CA THR A 66 -10.33 -25.44 -17.17
C THR A 66 -9.61 -24.09 -17.12
N LEU A 67 -8.34 -24.11 -16.71
CA LEU A 67 -7.48 -22.92 -16.73
C LEU A 67 -7.23 -22.40 -18.14
N GLN A 68 -7.15 -23.30 -19.12
CA GLN A 68 -7.00 -22.94 -20.53
C GLN A 68 -8.17 -22.08 -21.02
N ALA A 69 -9.42 -22.48 -20.72
CA ALA A 69 -10.60 -21.69 -21.09
C ALA A 69 -10.58 -20.31 -20.42
N THR A 70 -10.14 -20.25 -19.15
CA THR A 70 -10.01 -19.00 -18.41
C THR A 70 -9.04 -18.03 -19.09
N ASN A 71 -7.83 -18.50 -19.42
CA ASN A 71 -6.81 -17.70 -20.08
C ASN A 71 -7.23 -17.27 -21.49
N THR A 72 -7.93 -18.13 -22.25
CA THR A 72 -8.44 -17.73 -23.56
C THR A 72 -9.49 -16.62 -23.46
N VAL A 73 -10.38 -16.69 -22.47
CA VAL A 73 -11.45 -15.71 -22.30
C VAL A 73 -10.89 -14.36 -21.84
N GLN A 74 -9.86 -14.36 -20.99
CA GLN A 74 -9.17 -13.14 -20.56
C GLN A 74 -8.46 -12.40 -21.70
N GLN A 75 -7.94 -13.12 -22.69
CA GLN A 75 -7.19 -12.54 -23.81
C GLN A 75 -8.06 -12.15 -25.01
N VAL A 76 -9.34 -12.53 -25.02
CA VAL A 76 -10.26 -12.27 -26.14
C VAL A 76 -11.22 -11.14 -25.78
N VAL A 77 -11.36 -10.18 -26.70
CA VAL A 77 -12.37 -9.13 -26.63
C VAL A 77 -13.75 -9.75 -26.82
N GLN A 78 -14.64 -9.59 -25.85
CA GLN A 78 -15.95 -10.26 -25.84
C GLN A 78 -17.04 -9.51 -26.62
N THR A 79 -16.92 -8.18 -26.68
CA THR A 79 -17.95 -7.29 -27.23
C THR A 79 -17.32 -6.34 -28.24
N ALA A 80 -18.09 -5.86 -29.22
CA ALA A 80 -17.62 -4.87 -30.18
C ALA A 80 -17.16 -3.54 -29.53
N THR A 81 -17.70 -3.22 -28.35
CA THR A 81 -17.34 -2.07 -27.51
C THR A 81 -16.33 -2.49 -26.43
N PRO A 82 -15.11 -1.94 -26.39
CA PRO A 82 -14.06 -2.37 -25.46
C PRO A 82 -14.31 -1.98 -24.00
N HIS A 83 -15.23 -1.04 -23.75
CA HIS A 83 -15.62 -0.60 -22.40
C HIS A 83 -16.73 -1.47 -21.79
N GLU A 84 -17.28 -2.42 -22.55
CA GLU A 84 -18.35 -3.30 -22.11
C GLU A 84 -17.82 -4.71 -21.85
N MET A 85 -18.20 -5.31 -20.72
CA MET A 85 -17.81 -6.67 -20.33
C MET A 85 -16.29 -6.88 -20.29
N GLN A 86 -15.57 -5.97 -19.64
CA GLN A 86 -14.14 -6.16 -19.36
C GLN A 86 -13.92 -7.34 -18.42
N ILE A 87 -13.04 -8.24 -18.83
CA ILE A 87 -12.65 -9.42 -18.05
C ILE A 87 -11.29 -9.14 -17.44
N GLN A 88 -11.19 -9.37 -16.13
CA GLN A 88 -9.93 -9.33 -15.40
C GLN A 88 -9.77 -10.64 -14.63
N GLU A 89 -8.52 -11.04 -14.39
CA GLU A 89 -8.24 -12.13 -13.45
C GLU A 89 -8.83 -11.79 -12.08
N ALA A 90 -9.64 -12.71 -11.55
CA ALA A 90 -10.20 -12.53 -10.23
C ALA A 90 -9.07 -12.63 -9.19
N PRO A 91 -8.86 -11.59 -8.36
CA PRO A 91 -7.92 -11.68 -7.25
C PRO A 91 -8.43 -12.72 -6.22
N PRO A 92 -7.56 -13.24 -5.34
CA PRO A 92 -7.98 -14.16 -4.30
C PRO A 92 -9.02 -13.51 -3.39
N ALA A 93 -9.94 -14.32 -2.84
CA ALA A 93 -11.14 -13.82 -2.15
C ALA A 93 -10.84 -12.86 -0.98
N GLN A 94 -9.72 -13.06 -0.30
CA GLN A 94 -9.26 -12.21 0.80
C GLN A 94 -8.72 -10.83 0.36
N ASP A 95 -8.29 -10.70 -0.90
CA ASP A 95 -7.73 -9.47 -1.46
C ASP A 95 -8.81 -8.62 -2.18
N ILE A 96 -10.03 -9.13 -2.30
CA ILE A 96 -11.14 -8.43 -2.95
C ILE A 96 -11.66 -7.30 -2.06
N VAL A 97 -11.68 -6.08 -2.59
CA VAL A 97 -12.30 -4.93 -1.95
C VAL A 97 -13.78 -4.90 -2.31
N TRP A 98 -14.59 -5.64 -1.55
CA TRP A 98 -16.04 -5.80 -1.80
C TRP A 98 -16.80 -4.47 -1.87
N ALA A 99 -16.31 -3.42 -1.20
CA ALA A 99 -16.90 -2.08 -1.29
C ALA A 99 -16.81 -1.48 -2.70
N ASN A 100 -15.77 -1.81 -3.48
CA ASN A 100 -15.47 -1.19 -4.77
C ASN A 100 -15.91 -2.04 -5.98
N VAL A 101 -16.15 -3.34 -5.78
CA VAL A 101 -16.53 -4.25 -6.87
C VAL A 101 -17.89 -3.86 -7.44
N GLY A 102 -17.94 -3.42 -8.70
CA GLY A 102 -19.18 -3.17 -9.44
C GLY A 102 -19.97 -1.93 -9.01
N THR A 103 -19.36 -1.02 -8.24
CA THR A 103 -19.97 0.26 -7.85
C THR A 103 -19.73 1.37 -8.88
N TYR A 104 -18.51 1.47 -9.40
CA TYR A 104 -18.10 2.53 -10.32
C TYR A 104 -18.12 2.06 -11.77
N THR A 105 -18.57 2.93 -12.66
CA THR A 105 -18.45 2.72 -14.12
C THR A 105 -17.00 2.96 -14.55
N TYR A 106 -16.58 2.35 -15.67
CA TYR A 106 -15.25 2.55 -16.25
C TYR A 106 -14.89 4.05 -16.38
N GLU A 107 -15.77 4.84 -16.99
CA GLU A 107 -15.62 6.31 -17.12
C GLU A 107 -15.41 7.01 -15.77
N GLN A 108 -16.13 6.58 -14.73
CA GLN A 108 -15.99 7.18 -13.41
C GLN A 108 -14.65 6.82 -12.76
N ARG A 109 -14.16 5.60 -12.98
CA ARG A 109 -12.84 5.16 -12.51
C ARG A 109 -11.72 5.94 -13.19
N ASP A 110 -11.83 6.20 -14.49
CA ASP A 110 -10.85 7.01 -15.23
C ASP A 110 -10.84 8.47 -14.72
N VAL A 111 -12.01 9.04 -14.45
CA VAL A 111 -12.11 10.36 -13.80
C VAL A 111 -11.48 10.34 -12.40
N PHE A 112 -11.74 9.32 -11.58
CA PHE A 112 -11.13 9.22 -10.24
C PHE A 112 -9.61 9.02 -10.33
N ALA A 113 -9.11 8.26 -11.30
CA ALA A 113 -7.68 8.09 -11.53
C ALA A 113 -7.03 9.42 -11.96
N LEU A 114 -7.67 10.18 -12.85
CA LEU A 114 -7.20 11.50 -13.26
C LEU A 114 -7.19 12.48 -12.07
N VAL A 115 -8.27 12.50 -11.29
CA VAL A 115 -8.35 13.30 -10.06
C VAL A 115 -7.27 12.90 -9.06
N ALA A 116 -7.00 11.60 -8.90
CA ALA A 116 -5.93 11.12 -8.03
C ALA A 116 -4.54 11.53 -8.53
N ILE A 117 -4.28 11.47 -9.85
CA ILE A 117 -3.04 11.98 -10.45
C ILE A 117 -2.91 13.48 -10.18
N ALA A 118 -3.94 14.27 -10.46
CA ALA A 118 -3.94 15.71 -10.21
C ALA A 118 -3.72 16.03 -8.72
N ALA A 119 -4.37 15.29 -7.81
CA ALA A 119 -4.20 15.43 -6.37
C ALA A 119 -2.76 15.07 -5.93
N THR A 120 -2.16 14.02 -6.50
CA THR A 120 -0.76 13.68 -6.21
C THR A 120 0.22 14.74 -6.71
N ALA A 121 0.00 15.30 -7.90
CA ALA A 121 0.81 16.39 -8.42
C ALA A 121 0.68 17.65 -7.56
N ALA A 122 -0.55 18.01 -7.14
CA ALA A 122 -0.80 19.12 -6.24
C ALA A 122 -0.13 18.90 -4.88
N LEU A 123 -0.21 17.68 -4.32
CA LEU A 123 0.48 17.32 -3.08
C LEU A 123 1.99 17.46 -3.20
N ILE A 124 2.58 17.01 -4.31
CA ILE A 124 4.02 17.17 -4.57
C ILE A 124 4.39 18.66 -4.57
N LEU A 125 3.71 19.49 -5.35
CA LEU A 125 3.99 20.93 -5.45
C LEU A 125 3.79 21.65 -4.12
N PHE A 126 2.74 21.29 -3.38
CA PHE A 126 2.51 21.83 -2.05
C PHE A 126 3.65 21.45 -1.10
N TRP A 127 4.10 20.20 -1.14
CA TRP A 127 5.19 19.72 -0.30
C TRP A 127 6.50 20.46 -0.56
N THR A 128 6.87 20.67 -1.82
CA THR A 128 8.13 21.35 -2.17
C THR A 128 8.19 22.76 -1.59
N SER A 129 7.06 23.47 -1.59
CA SER A 129 6.95 24.82 -1.03
C SER A 129 7.09 24.86 0.49
N LEU A 130 6.54 23.86 1.19
CA LEU A 130 6.53 23.79 2.66
C LEU A 130 7.91 23.45 3.24
N LEU A 131 8.71 22.68 2.52
CA LEU A 131 10.03 22.25 3.02
C LEU A 131 10.98 23.41 3.29
N GLN A 132 10.80 24.55 2.62
CA GLN A 132 11.64 25.73 2.80
C GLN A 132 11.27 26.53 4.07
N GLN A 133 10.10 26.27 4.67
CA GLN A 133 9.52 27.12 5.71
C GLN A 133 9.40 26.42 7.09
N LEU A 134 9.58 25.09 7.14
CA LEU A 134 9.34 24.28 8.34
C LEU A 134 10.61 24.06 9.18
N SER A 135 10.42 23.95 10.50
CA SER A 135 11.47 23.57 11.44
C SER A 135 11.90 22.11 11.25
N PRO A 136 13.11 21.70 11.67
CA PRO A 136 13.60 20.32 11.49
C PRO A 136 12.66 19.24 12.03
N LEU A 137 11.99 19.50 13.17
CA LEU A 137 10.99 18.57 13.72
C LEU A 137 9.71 18.52 12.87
N GLY A 138 9.24 19.68 12.39
CA GLY A 138 8.09 19.75 11.49
C GLY A 138 8.33 18.98 10.19
N LEU A 139 9.56 19.04 9.65
CA LEU A 139 9.95 18.32 8.43
C LEU A 139 9.85 16.79 8.61
N VAL A 140 10.28 16.26 9.75
CA VAL A 140 10.21 14.80 10.01
C VAL A 140 8.75 14.35 10.09
N VAL A 141 7.92 15.07 10.86
CA VAL A 141 6.49 14.76 10.98
C VAL A 141 5.81 14.83 9.63
N MET A 142 6.06 15.90 8.88
CA MET A 142 5.50 16.09 7.55
C MET A 142 5.91 14.93 6.65
N ASN A 143 7.19 14.63 6.50
CA ASN A 143 7.68 13.52 5.65
C ASN A 143 7.10 12.15 6.02
N SER A 144 6.78 11.90 7.30
CA SER A 144 6.08 10.67 7.71
C SER A 144 4.61 10.62 7.25
N LEU A 145 4.00 11.78 7.06
CA LEU A 145 2.60 11.96 6.68
C LEU A 145 2.40 11.88 5.15
N ALA A 146 3.39 12.25 4.34
CA ALA A 146 3.33 12.15 2.87
C ALA A 146 2.85 10.78 2.34
N PRO A 147 3.50 9.64 2.68
CA PRO A 147 3.07 8.34 2.17
C PRO A 147 1.69 7.94 2.69
N LEU A 148 1.25 8.45 3.85
CA LEU A 148 -0.10 8.21 4.38
C LEU A 148 -1.17 8.94 3.54
N LEU A 149 -0.94 10.20 3.18
CA LEU A 149 -1.86 10.93 2.31
C LEU A 149 -1.95 10.30 0.92
N LEU A 150 -0.81 9.91 0.34
CA LEU A 150 -0.79 9.25 -0.97
C LEU A 150 -1.51 7.89 -0.93
N ARG A 151 -1.46 7.17 0.21
CA ARG A 151 -2.27 5.97 0.43
C ARG A 151 -3.76 6.28 0.44
N VAL A 152 -4.18 7.34 1.13
CA VAL A 152 -5.59 7.78 1.12
C VAL A 152 -6.05 8.10 -0.31
N VAL A 153 -5.26 8.87 -1.06
CA VAL A 153 -5.57 9.20 -2.46
C VAL A 153 -5.67 7.93 -3.32
N ALA A 154 -4.76 6.97 -3.18
CA ALA A 154 -4.82 5.73 -3.95
C ALA A 154 -6.05 4.86 -3.60
N CYS A 155 -6.50 4.86 -2.34
CA CYS A 155 -7.73 4.17 -1.94
C CYS A 155 -8.98 4.78 -2.59
N THR A 156 -8.97 6.10 -2.86
CA THR A 156 -10.10 6.78 -3.50
C THR A 156 -10.27 6.46 -4.99
N GLU A 157 -9.30 5.79 -5.63
CA GLU A 157 -9.38 5.40 -7.04
C GLU A 157 -10.36 4.26 -7.32
N GLY A 158 -10.86 3.58 -6.27
CA GLY A 158 -11.91 2.58 -6.41
C GLY A 158 -11.45 1.26 -7.04
N HIS A 159 -10.18 0.86 -6.86
CA HIS A 159 -9.69 -0.44 -7.33
C HIS A 159 -10.42 -1.61 -6.66
N ALA A 160 -10.63 -2.69 -7.41
CA ALA A 160 -11.36 -3.88 -6.96
C ALA A 160 -10.51 -4.83 -6.10
N SER A 161 -9.18 -4.70 -6.11
CA SER A 161 -8.26 -5.57 -5.37
C SER A 161 -7.28 -4.75 -4.53
N HIS A 162 -6.93 -5.27 -3.35
CA HIS A 162 -5.91 -4.67 -2.48
C HIS A 162 -4.55 -4.61 -3.18
N ASN A 163 -4.18 -5.63 -3.97
CA ASN A 163 -2.94 -5.64 -4.75
C ASN A 163 -2.88 -4.52 -5.79
N ALA A 164 -4.00 -4.20 -6.46
CA ALA A 164 -4.06 -3.09 -7.39
C ALA A 164 -3.94 -1.73 -6.67
N ILE A 165 -4.54 -1.60 -5.48
CA ILE A 165 -4.35 -0.41 -4.63
C ILE A 165 -2.87 -0.26 -4.26
N GLU A 166 -2.23 -1.32 -3.76
CA GLU A 166 -0.82 -1.30 -3.37
C GLU A 166 0.12 -0.94 -4.53
N ALA A 167 -0.17 -1.41 -5.74
CA ALA A 167 0.56 -1.04 -6.95
C ALA A 167 0.38 0.45 -7.32
N SER A 168 -0.84 0.99 -7.19
CA SER A 168 -1.10 2.43 -7.42
C SER A 168 -0.41 3.30 -6.36
N VAL A 169 -0.48 2.90 -5.08
CA VAL A 169 0.27 3.56 -3.99
C VAL A 169 1.76 3.54 -4.30
N PHE A 170 2.28 2.42 -4.78
CA PHE A 170 3.70 2.28 -5.12
C PHE A 170 4.15 3.29 -6.16
N SER A 171 3.45 3.36 -7.30
CA SER A 171 3.76 4.33 -8.35
C SER A 171 3.74 5.78 -7.83
N LYS A 172 2.73 6.12 -7.02
CA LYS A 172 2.59 7.48 -6.44
C LYS A 172 3.67 7.82 -5.43
N VAL A 173 4.01 6.89 -4.53
CA VAL A 173 5.07 7.10 -3.54
C VAL A 173 6.43 7.19 -4.22
N VAL A 174 6.70 6.38 -5.24
CA VAL A 174 7.91 6.48 -6.06
C VAL A 174 7.98 7.83 -6.77
N ALA A 175 6.91 8.26 -7.44
CA ALA A 175 6.87 9.55 -8.12
C ALA A 175 7.12 10.70 -7.15
N PHE A 176 6.46 10.69 -5.98
CA PHE A 176 6.67 11.67 -4.93
C PHE A 176 8.13 11.68 -4.44
N GLN A 177 8.68 10.51 -4.10
CA GLN A 177 10.02 10.41 -3.54
C GLN A 177 11.11 10.79 -4.56
N LEU A 178 10.89 10.47 -5.83
CA LEU A 178 11.77 10.85 -6.93
C LEU A 178 11.74 12.37 -7.14
N VAL A 179 10.57 12.99 -7.25
CA VAL A 179 10.48 14.46 -7.37
C VAL A 179 11.10 15.14 -6.15
N GLN A 180 10.77 14.66 -4.95
CA GLN A 180 11.22 15.25 -3.70
C GLN A 180 12.72 15.09 -3.45
N THR A 181 13.29 13.92 -3.71
CA THR A 181 14.69 13.64 -3.36
C THR A 181 15.61 14.04 -4.50
N PHE A 182 15.24 13.80 -5.75
CA PHE A 182 16.10 14.07 -6.91
C PHE A 182 15.84 15.45 -7.51
N PHE A 183 14.62 15.74 -7.96
CA PHE A 183 14.34 16.99 -8.68
C PHE A 183 14.44 18.22 -7.77
N VAL A 184 13.84 18.19 -6.58
CA VAL A 184 13.91 19.33 -5.65
C VAL A 184 15.34 19.59 -5.18
N ALA A 185 16.12 18.55 -4.84
CA ALA A 185 17.51 18.72 -4.44
C ALA A 185 18.37 19.25 -5.59
N SER A 186 18.17 18.75 -6.82
CA SER A 186 18.89 19.21 -8.01
C SER A 186 18.54 20.65 -8.36
N VAL A 187 17.27 21.03 -8.27
CA VAL A 187 16.81 22.41 -8.49
C VAL A 187 17.32 23.32 -7.40
N ALA A 188 17.20 22.95 -6.12
CA ALA A 188 17.69 23.76 -5.01
C ALA A 188 19.20 24.05 -5.12
N GLY A 189 20.00 23.03 -5.46
CA GLY A 189 21.43 23.18 -5.69
C GLY A 189 21.79 24.02 -6.92
N SER A 190 20.94 24.01 -7.96
CA SER A 190 21.12 24.84 -9.14
C SER A 190 20.66 26.29 -8.88
N LEU A 191 19.55 26.47 -8.16
CA LEU A 191 18.96 27.77 -7.85
C LEU A 191 19.82 28.54 -6.86
N SER A 192 20.43 27.89 -5.86
CA SER A 192 21.38 28.55 -4.96
C SER A 192 22.65 29.01 -5.72
N ALA A 193 23.16 28.18 -6.63
CA ALA A 193 24.29 28.54 -7.48
C ALA A 193 23.96 29.67 -8.47
N ILE A 194 22.70 29.77 -8.91
CA ILE A 194 22.17 30.83 -9.77
C ILE A 194 21.90 32.11 -8.96
N ALA A 195 21.38 32.00 -7.73
CA ALA A 195 21.03 33.12 -6.85
C ALA A 195 22.24 34.01 -6.57
N ASP A 196 23.40 33.42 -6.30
CA ASP A 196 24.66 34.13 -6.09
C ASP A 196 25.18 34.84 -7.36
N LYS A 197 24.66 34.47 -8.54
CA LYS A 197 25.09 34.98 -9.85
C LYS A 197 23.97 35.65 -10.66
N ILE A 198 22.85 36.03 -10.03
CA ILE A 198 21.74 36.73 -10.70
C ILE A 198 22.22 38.00 -11.41
N GLN A 199 23.20 38.70 -10.83
CA GLN A 199 23.75 39.92 -11.43
C GLN A 199 24.54 39.68 -12.74
N LEU A 200 25.02 38.45 -12.99
CA LEU A 200 25.73 38.07 -14.22
C LEU A 200 24.79 37.52 -15.32
N ILE A 201 23.64 36.96 -14.93
CA ILE A 201 22.69 36.32 -15.86
C ILE A 201 21.92 37.33 -16.72
N VAL A 202 21.76 38.57 -16.24
CA VAL A 202 21.17 39.66 -17.02
C VAL A 202 22.04 40.05 -18.23
N GLN A 203 23.35 39.75 -18.19
CA GLN A 203 24.29 40.11 -19.24
C GLN A 203 24.53 38.99 -20.27
N GLU A 204 24.48 37.71 -19.87
CA GLU A 204 24.59 36.58 -20.80
C GLU A 204 23.68 35.40 -20.40
N PRO A 205 22.48 35.26 -21.01
CA PRO A 205 21.56 34.15 -20.70
C PRO A 205 22.08 32.78 -21.20
N LEU A 206 23.07 32.76 -22.10
CA LEU A 206 23.64 31.53 -22.66
C LEU A 206 24.51 30.74 -21.67
N GLN A 207 24.93 31.35 -20.55
CA GLN A 207 25.76 30.68 -19.54
C GLN A 207 24.97 29.73 -18.62
N VAL A 208 23.63 29.72 -18.70
CA VAL A 208 22.78 28.86 -17.86
C VAL A 208 23.00 27.37 -18.16
N ILE A 209 23.25 27.02 -19.43
CA ILE A 209 23.47 25.63 -19.88
C ILE A 209 24.73 25.00 -19.25
N PRO A 210 25.94 25.60 -19.35
CA PRO A 210 27.12 25.05 -18.71
C PRO A 210 27.06 25.11 -17.17
N MET A 211 26.31 26.05 -16.59
CA MET A 211 26.08 26.08 -15.14
C MET A 211 25.22 24.90 -14.68
N LEU A 212 24.12 24.58 -15.37
CA LEU A 212 23.30 23.38 -15.13
C LEU A 212 24.13 22.11 -15.30
N GLY A 213 24.97 22.06 -16.34
CA GLY A 213 25.85 20.93 -16.61
C GLY A 213 26.90 20.66 -15.51
N ARG A 214 27.25 21.68 -14.71
CA ARG A 214 28.16 21.53 -13.56
C ARG A 214 27.44 21.38 -12.23
N SER A 215 26.27 22.00 -12.05
CA SER A 215 25.53 21.95 -10.80
C SER A 215 24.92 20.57 -10.55
N ILE A 216 24.39 19.90 -11.58
CA ILE A 216 23.76 18.58 -11.44
C ILE A 216 24.78 17.53 -10.93
N PRO A 217 25.96 17.34 -11.55
CA PRO A 217 26.98 16.45 -11.00
C PRO A 217 27.59 16.96 -9.68
N GLY A 218 27.63 18.29 -9.48
CA GLY A 218 28.10 18.91 -8.23
C GLY A 218 27.27 18.52 -7.01
N GLN A 219 26.00 18.15 -7.19
CA GLN A 219 25.13 17.65 -6.11
C GLN A 219 25.32 16.16 -5.78
N SER A 220 26.21 15.44 -6.48
CA SER A 220 26.46 14.01 -6.25
C SER A 220 26.87 13.70 -4.80
N THR A 221 27.58 14.61 -4.13
CA THR A 221 27.99 14.45 -2.72
C THR A 221 26.80 14.38 -1.76
N LEU A 222 25.73 15.12 -2.03
CA LEU A 222 24.48 15.02 -1.26
C LEU A 222 23.84 13.65 -1.43
N PHE A 223 23.85 13.11 -2.65
CA PHE A 223 23.27 11.80 -2.92
C PHE A 223 24.08 10.64 -2.34
N VAL A 224 25.42 10.73 -2.34
CA VAL A 224 26.28 9.78 -1.61
C VAL A 224 25.97 9.83 -0.11
N SER A 225 25.87 11.04 0.46
CA SER A 225 25.55 11.21 1.88
C SER A 225 24.17 10.63 2.22
N PHE A 226 23.19 10.86 1.36
CA PHE A 226 21.86 10.27 1.48
C PHE A 226 21.89 8.73 1.47
N ILE A 227 22.59 8.12 0.50
CA ILE A 227 22.73 6.66 0.45
C ILE A 227 23.44 6.13 1.70
N LEU A 228 24.50 6.79 2.18
CA LEU A 228 25.22 6.36 3.39
C LEU A 228 24.34 6.43 4.64
N VAL A 229 23.59 7.53 4.83
CA VAL A 229 22.64 7.67 5.94
C VAL A 229 21.55 6.61 5.86
N GLN A 230 21.04 6.34 4.65
CA GLN A 230 20.04 5.31 4.43
C GLN A 230 20.57 3.89 4.70
N THR A 231 21.82 3.61 4.31
CA THR A 231 22.49 2.33 4.55
C THR A 231 22.78 2.13 6.03
N GLY A 232 23.26 3.16 6.71
CA GLY A 232 23.59 3.12 8.13
C GLY A 232 22.35 3.14 9.01
N LEU A 233 21.63 4.27 9.04
CA LEU A 233 20.49 4.44 9.93
C LEU A 233 19.23 3.74 9.39
N GLY A 234 18.91 3.90 8.11
CA GLY A 234 17.66 3.38 7.54
C GLY A 234 17.54 1.85 7.67
N LEU A 235 18.53 1.12 7.15
CA LEU A 235 18.53 -0.35 7.20
C LEU A 235 18.66 -0.88 8.63
N VAL A 236 19.41 -0.23 9.52
CA VAL A 236 19.52 -0.64 10.93
C VAL A 236 18.22 -0.44 11.68
N LEU A 237 17.52 0.69 11.49
CA LEU A 237 16.22 0.94 12.12
C LEU A 237 15.14 -0.03 11.59
N GLN A 238 15.21 -0.41 10.31
CA GLN A 238 14.37 -1.46 9.76
C GLN A 238 14.69 -2.83 10.35
N LEU A 239 15.97 -3.19 10.47
CA LEU A 239 16.42 -4.45 11.07
C LEU A 239 15.98 -4.56 12.54
N LEU A 240 16.07 -3.46 13.28
CA LEU A 240 15.62 -3.40 14.66
C LEU A 240 14.10 -3.42 14.81
N ARG A 241 13.33 -3.25 13.72
CA ARG A 241 11.86 -3.11 13.72
C ARG A 241 11.39 -2.07 14.75
N VAL A 242 11.90 -0.86 14.61
CA VAL A 242 11.59 0.26 15.52
C VAL A 242 10.08 0.48 15.66
N VAL A 243 9.32 0.37 14.57
CA VAL A 243 7.86 0.62 14.59
C VAL A 243 7.12 -0.34 15.53
N PRO A 244 7.23 -1.69 15.40
CA PRO A 244 6.66 -2.62 16.37
C PRO A 244 7.20 -2.49 17.80
N ILE A 245 8.48 -2.15 17.98
CA ILE A 245 9.06 -1.98 19.32
C ILE A 245 8.43 -0.78 20.03
N VAL A 246 8.31 0.35 19.32
CA VAL A 246 7.69 1.57 19.88
C VAL A 246 6.20 1.34 20.10
N SER A 247 5.47 0.77 19.14
CA SER A 247 4.03 0.51 19.31
C SER A 247 3.75 -0.49 20.42
N GLY A 248 4.58 -1.54 20.54
CA GLY A 248 4.51 -2.52 21.60
C GLY A 248 4.85 -1.93 22.98
N GLY A 249 5.84 -1.03 23.04
CA GLY A 249 6.19 -0.32 24.27
C GLY A 249 5.07 0.61 24.74
N VAL A 250 4.47 1.37 23.82
CA VAL A 250 3.29 2.21 24.12
C VAL A 250 2.10 1.34 24.53
N TYR A 251 1.85 0.25 23.82
CA TYR A 251 0.80 -0.70 24.18
C TYR A 251 1.02 -1.27 25.58
N TRP A 252 2.25 -1.69 25.92
CA TRP A 252 2.56 -2.20 27.25
C TRP A 252 2.36 -1.17 28.36
N LEU A 253 2.66 0.11 28.10
CA LEU A 253 2.54 1.17 29.09
C LEU A 253 1.09 1.64 29.33
N PHE A 254 0.27 1.65 28.28
CA PHE A 254 -1.09 2.24 28.32
C PHE A 254 -2.24 1.25 28.29
N SER A 255 -1.98 -0.04 28.03
CA SER A 255 -3.04 -1.04 27.89
C SER A 255 -3.54 -1.53 29.25
N PRO A 256 -4.87 -1.57 29.50
CA PRO A 256 -5.45 -2.18 30.71
C PRO A 256 -5.20 -3.70 30.74
N ASN A 257 -5.48 -4.38 31.86
CA ASN A 257 -5.32 -5.84 31.97
C ASN A 257 -6.32 -6.59 31.05
N LEU A 258 -5.98 -6.71 29.77
CA LEU A 258 -6.75 -7.43 28.76
C LEU A 258 -6.48 -8.93 28.80
N THR A 259 -7.49 -9.71 28.46
CA THR A 259 -7.41 -11.17 28.38
C THR A 259 -6.40 -11.58 27.29
N ARG A 260 -5.70 -12.73 27.41
CA ARG A 260 -4.66 -13.15 26.44
C ARG A 260 -5.13 -13.16 24.96
N ARG A 261 -6.42 -13.37 24.71
CA ARG A 261 -7.03 -13.33 23.36
C ARG A 261 -7.35 -11.90 22.88
N GLU A 262 -7.60 -10.97 23.79
CA GLU A 262 -7.82 -9.55 23.49
C GLU A 262 -6.49 -8.81 23.34
N GLN A 263 -5.41 -9.31 23.95
CA GLN A 263 -4.06 -8.77 23.76
C GLN A 263 -3.59 -8.86 22.29
N SER A 264 -4.08 -9.85 21.53
CA SER A 264 -3.82 -9.94 20.09
C SER A 264 -4.68 -9.00 19.23
N ALA A 265 -5.70 -8.36 19.80
CA ALA A 265 -6.54 -7.41 19.07
C ALA A 265 -5.87 -6.02 19.03
N PRO A 266 -6.00 -5.27 17.93
CA PRO A 266 -5.51 -3.90 17.88
C PRO A 266 -6.28 -3.02 18.87
N TRP A 267 -5.56 -2.33 19.76
CA TRP A 267 -6.15 -1.33 20.65
C TRP A 267 -5.87 0.07 20.07
N TRP A 268 -6.91 0.73 19.57
CA TRP A 268 -6.79 2.05 18.92
C TRP A 268 -5.79 2.09 17.76
N GLY A 269 -5.62 0.97 17.05
CA GLY A 269 -4.64 0.81 15.97
C GLY A 269 -3.22 0.45 16.42
N LEU A 270 -2.93 0.43 17.72
CA LEU A 270 -1.69 -0.11 18.27
C LEU A 270 -1.78 -1.63 18.35
N THR A 271 -0.75 -2.30 17.86
CA THR A 271 -0.61 -3.75 17.95
C THR A 271 0.57 -4.11 18.87
N PRO A 272 0.46 -5.17 19.67
CA PRO A 272 1.57 -5.61 20.52
C PRO A 272 2.74 -6.08 19.65
N ALA A 273 3.96 -5.97 20.17
CA ALA A 273 5.17 -6.41 19.48
C ALA A 273 5.21 -7.92 19.19
N THR A 274 4.36 -8.71 19.85
CA THR A 274 4.27 -10.17 19.71
C THR A 274 3.45 -10.61 18.49
N VAL A 275 2.62 -9.73 17.92
CA VAL A 275 1.81 -10.05 16.74
C VAL A 275 2.63 -9.79 15.47
N SER A 276 2.54 -10.71 14.51
CA SER A 276 3.20 -10.57 13.21
C SER A 276 2.65 -9.36 12.47
N THR A 277 3.51 -8.36 12.25
CA THR A 277 3.20 -7.17 11.43
C THR A 277 3.17 -7.55 9.96
N ARG A 278 2.20 -6.99 9.22
CA ARG A 278 2.18 -7.10 7.75
C ARG A 278 3.39 -6.37 7.17
N PHE A 279 3.96 -6.91 6.10
CA PHE A 279 5.06 -6.25 5.41
C PHE A 279 4.51 -5.11 4.55
N ASP A 280 4.88 -3.88 4.87
CA ASP A 280 4.58 -2.71 4.04
C ASP A 280 5.47 -2.74 2.78
N PHE A 281 5.04 -3.53 1.80
CA PHE A 281 5.77 -3.76 0.55
C PHE A 281 5.97 -2.45 -0.23
N THR A 282 4.95 -1.60 -0.24
CA THR A 282 4.92 -0.40 -1.07
C THR A 282 6.00 0.62 -0.72
N THR A 283 6.15 0.98 0.55
CA THR A 283 7.07 2.05 0.98
C THR A 283 8.52 1.58 1.02
N THR A 284 8.73 0.33 1.45
CA THR A 284 10.07 -0.30 1.46
C THR A 284 10.60 -0.49 0.05
N LEU A 285 9.76 -0.97 -0.88
CA LEU A 285 10.15 -1.11 -2.27
C LEU A 285 10.36 0.25 -2.95
N ALA A 286 9.50 1.24 -2.70
CA ALA A 286 9.70 2.58 -3.26
C ALA A 286 11.05 3.19 -2.89
N GLN A 287 11.51 2.99 -1.65
CA GLN A 287 12.81 3.45 -1.20
C GLN A 287 13.98 2.72 -1.88
N LEU A 288 13.88 1.39 -2.05
CA LEU A 288 14.86 0.61 -2.81
C LEU A 288 14.91 1.04 -4.28
N PHE A 289 13.74 1.26 -4.89
CA PHE A 289 13.60 1.70 -6.27
C PHE A 289 14.18 3.10 -6.48
N LEU A 290 14.01 4.02 -5.53
CA LEU A 290 14.64 5.33 -5.58
C LEU A 290 16.17 5.21 -5.63
N VAL A 291 16.77 4.44 -4.72
CA VAL A 291 18.23 4.27 -4.71
C VAL A 291 18.70 3.60 -6.01
N PHE A 292 17.92 2.68 -6.56
CA PHE A 292 18.19 2.06 -7.86
C PHE A 292 18.22 3.09 -9.00
N VAL A 293 17.16 3.90 -9.16
CA VAL A 293 17.09 4.95 -10.19
C VAL A 293 18.21 5.97 -10.00
N LEU A 294 18.54 6.31 -8.75
CA LEU A 294 19.60 7.25 -8.45
C LEU A 294 20.99 6.72 -8.83
N VAL A 295 21.29 5.46 -8.50
CA VAL A 295 22.54 4.81 -8.90
C VAL A 295 22.64 4.71 -10.41
N LEU A 296 21.53 4.37 -11.10
CA LEU A 296 21.50 4.25 -12.55
C LEU A 296 21.71 5.59 -13.25
N THR A 297 21.09 6.67 -12.76
CA THR A 297 21.25 8.02 -13.34
C THR A 297 22.64 8.61 -13.11
N PHE A 298 23.26 8.37 -11.95
CA PHE A 298 24.60 8.87 -11.65
C PHE A 298 25.75 7.93 -12.03
N ALA A 299 25.47 6.71 -12.49
CA ALA A 299 26.49 5.75 -12.92
C ALA A 299 27.51 6.33 -13.94
N PRO A 300 27.09 7.04 -15.00
CA PRO A 300 28.05 7.68 -15.93
C PRO A 300 28.58 9.03 -15.45
N LEU A 301 27.89 9.72 -14.52
CA LEU A 301 28.24 11.08 -14.08
C LEU A 301 29.27 11.09 -12.94
N ALA A 302 29.08 10.21 -11.94
CA ALA A 302 29.88 10.17 -10.73
C ALA A 302 29.96 8.71 -10.22
N PRO A 303 31.03 7.96 -10.56
CA PRO A 303 31.15 6.53 -10.22
C PRO A 303 31.24 6.27 -8.71
N VAL A 304 31.51 7.30 -7.89
CA VAL A 304 31.49 7.18 -6.43
C VAL A 304 30.07 6.84 -5.92
N VAL A 305 29.03 7.37 -6.58
CA VAL A 305 27.62 7.08 -6.22
C VAL A 305 27.29 5.61 -6.47
N SER A 306 27.81 5.02 -7.55
CA SER A 306 27.54 3.62 -7.88
C SER A 306 28.23 2.65 -6.91
N VAL A 307 29.45 2.96 -6.46
CA VAL A 307 30.13 2.16 -5.41
C VAL A 307 29.34 2.19 -4.10
N ALA A 308 28.91 3.38 -3.65
CA ALA A 308 28.08 3.52 -2.45
C ALA A 308 26.73 2.78 -2.59
N GLY A 309 26.10 2.87 -3.77
CA GLY A 309 24.87 2.15 -4.09
C GLY A 309 25.05 0.63 -4.10
N GLY A 310 26.17 0.13 -4.62
CA GLY A 310 26.49 -1.30 -4.59
C GLY A 310 26.57 -1.84 -3.16
N ILE A 311 27.22 -1.11 -2.25
CA ILE A 311 27.28 -1.45 -0.82
C ILE A 311 25.86 -1.46 -0.23
N PHE A 312 25.04 -0.45 -0.54
CA PHE A 312 23.65 -0.41 -0.08
C PHE A 312 22.86 -1.63 -0.51
N PHE A 313 22.94 -2.06 -1.78
CA PHE A 313 22.19 -3.23 -2.26
C PHE A 313 22.62 -4.54 -1.59
N VAL A 314 23.93 -4.72 -1.35
CA VAL A 314 24.44 -5.92 -0.64
C VAL A 314 23.92 -5.96 0.80
N VAL A 315 24.00 -4.84 1.52
CA VAL A 315 23.51 -4.77 2.90
C VAL A 315 21.98 -4.94 2.93
N ALA A 316 21.26 -4.28 2.01
CA ALA A 316 19.81 -4.39 1.90
C ALA A 316 19.37 -5.85 1.64
N ASP A 317 20.01 -6.56 0.72
CA ASP A 317 19.69 -7.98 0.44
C ASP A 317 19.80 -8.82 1.72
N THR A 318 20.92 -8.70 2.46
CA THR A 318 21.11 -9.47 3.70
C THR A 318 20.07 -9.15 4.77
N VAL A 319 19.73 -7.87 4.94
CA VAL A 319 18.76 -7.41 5.95
C VAL A 319 17.35 -7.86 5.58
N TYR A 320 16.89 -7.60 4.37
CA TYR A 320 15.54 -7.95 3.94
C TYR A 320 15.34 -9.46 3.85
N ARG A 321 16.33 -10.22 3.37
CA ARG A 321 16.26 -11.68 3.36
C ARG A 321 16.07 -12.26 4.77
N ARG A 322 16.77 -11.71 5.77
CA ARG A 322 16.60 -12.13 7.16
C ARG A 322 15.23 -11.75 7.73
N GLN A 323 14.74 -10.54 7.44
CA GLN A 323 13.43 -10.12 7.92
C GLN A 323 12.27 -10.91 7.30
N LEU A 324 12.34 -11.20 5.99
CA LEU A 324 11.32 -11.97 5.29
C LEU A 324 11.23 -13.41 5.81
N LEU A 325 12.37 -14.04 6.13
CA LEU A 325 12.39 -15.42 6.62
C LEU A 325 11.94 -15.55 8.09
N CYS A 326 12.32 -14.60 8.95
CA CYS A 326 12.13 -14.77 10.38
C CYS A 326 10.89 -14.06 10.95
N VAL A 327 10.28 -13.12 10.22
CA VAL A 327 9.39 -12.14 10.85
C VAL A 327 8.10 -11.86 10.11
N TYR A 328 8.14 -11.69 8.79
CA TYR A 328 6.96 -11.30 8.03
C TYR A 328 6.13 -12.52 7.62
N VAL A 329 4.81 -12.38 7.74
CA VAL A 329 3.84 -13.36 7.22
C VAL A 329 3.40 -12.86 5.84
N PRO A 330 3.42 -13.71 4.79
CA PRO A 330 2.91 -13.32 3.48
C PRO A 330 1.40 -13.10 3.58
N THR A 331 0.93 -11.91 3.22
CA THR A 331 -0.50 -11.55 3.26
C THR A 331 -1.19 -11.66 1.91
N THR A 332 -0.44 -11.51 0.81
CA THR A 332 -0.99 -11.48 -0.55
C THR A 332 -0.28 -12.53 -1.40
N HIS A 333 -1.06 -13.43 -2.01
CA HIS A 333 -0.57 -14.36 -3.02
C HIS A 333 -0.59 -13.68 -4.39
N SER A 334 0.06 -12.52 -4.49
CA SER A 334 0.30 -11.89 -5.78
C SER A 334 1.49 -12.59 -6.42
N THR A 335 1.29 -13.26 -7.56
CA THR A 335 2.28 -14.07 -8.30
C THR A 335 3.41 -13.24 -8.92
N GLY A 336 3.91 -12.21 -8.22
CA GLY A 336 4.92 -11.28 -8.73
C GLY A 336 4.36 -10.13 -9.59
N MET A 337 3.03 -9.93 -9.64
CA MET A 337 2.44 -8.87 -10.45
C MET A 337 2.92 -7.46 -10.09
N ILE A 338 3.28 -7.23 -8.82
CA ILE A 338 3.86 -5.93 -8.42
C ILE A 338 5.26 -5.76 -9.01
N GLY A 339 6.00 -6.85 -9.23
CA GLY A 339 7.27 -6.84 -9.96
C GLY A 339 7.12 -6.36 -11.41
N LEU A 340 6.00 -6.68 -12.07
CA LEU A 340 5.68 -6.14 -13.41
C LEU A 340 5.43 -4.63 -13.37
N SER A 341 4.78 -4.10 -12.33
CA SER A 341 4.63 -2.64 -12.16
C SER A 341 5.97 -1.94 -11.88
N VAL A 342 6.88 -2.60 -11.16
CA VAL A 342 8.25 -2.09 -10.95
C VAL A 342 9.02 -2.08 -12.26
N VAL A 343 8.92 -3.14 -13.07
CA VAL A 343 9.55 -3.22 -14.40
C VAL A 343 8.94 -2.17 -15.35
N GLY A 344 7.62 -1.98 -15.34
CA GLY A 344 6.94 -0.94 -16.13
C GLY A 344 7.18 0.49 -15.64
N SER A 345 7.69 0.68 -14.42
CA SER A 345 8.16 1.98 -13.93
C SER A 345 9.64 2.23 -14.23
N GLY A 346 10.45 1.17 -14.38
CA GLY A 346 11.88 1.23 -14.74
C GLY A 346 12.15 1.22 -16.26
N GLY A 347 11.21 0.71 -17.05
CA GLY A 347 11.19 0.82 -18.51
C GLY A 347 10.08 1.77 -18.93
N PHE A 348 10.39 2.70 -19.84
CA PHE A 348 9.42 3.51 -20.56
C PHE A 348 8.13 2.72 -20.87
N GLY A 349 7.00 3.25 -20.39
CA GLY A 349 5.61 2.95 -20.69
C GLY A 349 5.25 1.63 -21.39
N TYR A 350 4.31 0.89 -20.79
CA TYR A 350 3.27 0.26 -21.57
C TYR A 350 1.90 0.71 -21.04
N THR A 351 1.16 1.30 -21.96
CA THR A 351 -0.25 1.68 -21.96
C THR A 351 -1.18 0.61 -21.43
#